data_AF-A0AA39FTQ2-F1
#
_entry.id   AF-A0AA39FTQ2-F1
#
_cell.length_a   1.000
_cell.length_b   1.000
_cell.length_c   1.000
_cell.angle_alpha   90.00
_cell.angle_beta   90.00
_cell.angle_gamma   90.00
#
_symmetry.space_group_name_H-M   'P 1'
#
loop_
_entity.id
_entity.type
_entity.pdbx_description
1 polymer ?
#
loop_
_entity_poly.entity_id
_entity_poly.type
_entity_poly.pdbx_seq_one_letter_code
_entity_poly.pdbx_strand_id
1 'polypeptide(L)'
;MPSYEFNQFTGRLKNSGHIQPLYPIKPVPLSKTESPKMIWDTIKTKAVKTDVQQASGYSTVSPKVLEKMKHYQKDITKPVFLMGGTPDKIFFGLTCALGVICTIGTIDFIARNWYKK
;
A
#
# COMPACT_ATOMS: atom_id res chain seq x y z
N MET A 1 0.15 5.86 17.41
CA MET A 1 0.64 5.54 16.05
C MET A 1 -0.48 5.86 15.07
N PRO A 2 -0.24 6.61 13.98
CA PRO A 2 -1.26 6.84 12.97
C PRO A 2 -1.60 5.52 12.25
N SER A 3 -2.89 5.16 12.25
CA SER A 3 -3.44 4.02 11.51
C SER A 3 -3.68 4.41 10.06
N TYR A 4 -3.37 3.53 9.11
CA TYR A 4 -3.61 3.78 7.69
C TYR A 4 -4.57 2.73 7.14
N GLU A 5 -5.51 3.16 6.31
CA GLU A 5 -6.52 2.33 5.66
C GLU A 5 -6.38 2.45 4.14
N PHE A 6 -6.59 1.34 3.44
CA PHE A 6 -6.49 1.31 1.99
C PHE A 6 -7.72 1.94 1.33
N ASN A 7 -7.51 3.01 0.58
CA ASN A 7 -8.55 3.63 -0.24
C ASN A 7 -8.65 2.89 -1.57
N GLN A 8 -9.75 2.14 -1.75
CA GLN A 8 -10.00 1.35 -2.95
C GLN A 8 -10.15 2.19 -4.22
N PHE A 9 -10.61 3.44 -4.10
CA PHE A 9 -10.82 4.33 -5.25
C PHE A 9 -9.52 4.95 -5.76
N THR A 10 -8.63 5.35 -4.85
CA THR A 10 -7.33 5.96 -5.23
C THR A 10 -6.19 4.97 -5.28
N GLY A 11 -6.37 3.75 -4.75
CA GLY A 11 -5.33 2.74 -4.57
C GLY A 11 -4.26 3.11 -3.54
N ARG A 12 -4.51 4.12 -2.70
CA ARG A 12 -3.53 4.67 -1.75
C ARG A 12 -3.93 4.43 -0.31
N LEU A 13 -2.96 4.42 0.59
CA LEU A 13 -3.19 4.40 2.04
C LEU A 13 -3.60 5.81 2.52
N LYS A 14 -4.78 5.94 3.11
CA LYS A 14 -5.30 7.14 3.77
C LYS A 14 -5.10 7.00 5.28
N ASN A 15 -4.76 8.08 5.97
CA ASN A 15 -4.73 8.09 7.43
C ASN A 15 -6.17 7.85 7.95
N SER A 16 -6.37 6.74 8.65
CA SER A 16 -7.64 6.33 9.22
C SER A 16 -7.68 6.73 10.69
N GLY A 17 -8.72 7.47 11.07
CA GLY A 17 -9.00 7.80 12.47
C GLY A 17 -9.44 6.58 13.30
N HIS A 18 -9.66 5.43 12.66
CA HIS A 18 -9.98 4.17 13.32
C HIS A 18 -8.70 3.42 13.69
N ILE A 19 -8.40 3.40 14.99
CA ILE A 19 -7.37 2.53 15.55
C ILE A 19 -7.83 1.09 15.31
N GLN A 20 -7.11 0.34 14.47
CA GLN A 20 -7.43 -1.07 14.24
C GLN A 20 -7.39 -1.81 15.60
N PRO A 21 -8.47 -2.49 16.02
CA PRO A 21 -8.56 -3.10 17.36
C PRO A 21 -7.69 -4.36 17.53
N LEU A 22 -6.82 -4.68 16.58
CA LEU A 22 -6.10 -5.95 16.51
C LEU A 22 -4.85 -6.08 17.40
N TYR A 23 -4.65 -5.16 18.35
CA TYR A 23 -3.78 -5.43 19.50
C TYR A 23 -4.32 -4.75 20.77
N PRO A 24 -4.89 -5.50 21.74
CA PRO A 24 -5.15 -4.96 23.08
C PRO A 24 -3.87 -4.72 23.89
N ILE A 25 -2.69 -5.03 23.34
CA ILE A 25 -1.42 -4.78 23.99
C ILE A 25 -0.90 -3.43 23.47
N LYS A 26 -1.02 -2.40 24.32
CA LYS A 26 -0.30 -1.14 24.11
C LYS A 26 1.16 -1.48 23.83
N PRO A 27 1.76 -1.02 22.71
CA PRO A 27 3.20 -1.15 22.54
C PRO A 27 3.85 -0.25 23.60
N VAL A 28 4.15 -0.83 24.75
CA VAL A 28 5.06 -0.24 25.72
C VAL A 28 6.38 -0.14 24.95
N PRO A 29 6.91 1.06 24.69
CA PRO A 29 8.22 1.17 24.08
C PRO A 29 9.16 0.38 24.99
N LEU A 30 9.76 -0.67 24.45
CA LEU A 30 10.75 -1.47 25.18
C LEU A 30 11.85 -0.49 25.57
N SER A 31 11.84 -0.06 26.82
CA SER A 31 12.83 0.83 27.41
C SER A 31 14.18 0.20 27.13
N LYS A 32 14.92 0.73 26.15
CA LYS A 32 16.23 0.19 25.74
C LYS A 32 17.26 0.22 26.87
N THR A 33 16.91 0.84 28.00
CA THR A 33 17.80 1.09 29.12
C THR A 33 17.93 -0.12 30.05
N GLU A 34 16.91 -0.97 30.20
CA GLU A 34 17.01 -2.18 31.03
C GLU A 34 16.24 -3.34 30.42
N SER A 35 16.97 -4.27 29.82
CA SER A 35 16.43 -5.60 29.51
C SER A 35 15.90 -6.22 30.81
N PRO A 36 14.68 -6.76 30.85
CA PRO A 36 14.17 -7.43 32.04
C PRO A 36 15.14 -8.56 32.41
N LYS A 37 15.79 -8.43 33.57
CA LYS A 37 16.62 -9.51 34.13
C LYS A 37 15.69 -10.64 34.51
N MET A 38 15.60 -11.65 33.66
CA MET A 38 14.92 -12.89 33.99
C MET A 38 15.66 -13.53 35.17
N ILE A 39 15.01 -13.60 36.32
CA ILE A 39 15.51 -14.29 37.51
C ILE A 39 15.24 -15.78 37.28
N TRP A 40 16.29 -16.60 37.32
CA TRP A 40 16.18 -18.05 37.16
C TRP A 40 16.12 -18.70 38.54
N ASP A 41 15.10 -19.52 38.78
CA ASP A 41 14.91 -20.19 40.07
C ASP A 41 15.92 -21.32 40.33
N THR A 42 16.80 -21.66 39.37
CA THR A 42 17.73 -22.80 39.51
C THR A 42 19.05 -22.57 38.78
N ILE A 43 20.17 -23.01 39.39
CA ILE A 43 21.54 -22.85 38.83
C ILE A 43 21.71 -23.58 37.48
N LYS A 44 20.89 -24.61 37.23
CA LYS A 44 20.96 -25.45 36.03
C LYS A 44 20.19 -24.87 34.83
N THR A 45 19.28 -23.93 35.04
CA THR A 45 18.51 -23.27 33.98
C THR A 45 19.28 -22.04 33.48
N LYS A 46 20.20 -22.27 32.53
CA LYS A 46 20.80 -21.18 31.75
C LYS A 46 19.96 -20.99 30.50
N ALA A 47 19.61 -19.74 30.17
CA ALA A 47 19.06 -19.42 28.86
C ALA A 47 20.00 -19.94 27.78
N VAL A 48 19.48 -20.81 26.91
CA VAL A 48 20.17 -21.18 25.68
C VAL A 48 20.38 -19.87 24.91
N LYS A 49 21.64 -19.47 24.80
CA LYS A 49 22.04 -18.41 23.87
C LYS A 49 21.84 -18.98 22.48
N THR A 50 20.63 -18.84 21.95
CA THR A 50 20.49 -18.80 20.51
C THR A 50 21.26 -17.57 20.10
N ASP A 51 22.37 -17.77 19.38
CA ASP A 51 22.95 -16.70 18.60
C ASP A 51 21.86 -16.35 17.60
N VAL A 52 20.97 -15.43 18.00
CA VAL A 52 20.02 -14.84 17.08
C VAL A 52 20.94 -14.06 16.17
N GLN A 53 21.36 -14.72 15.08
CA GLN A 53 21.67 -14.02 13.86
C GLN A 53 20.46 -13.10 13.67
N GLN A 54 20.59 -11.87 14.13
CA GLN A 54 19.84 -10.76 13.59
C GLN A 54 20.34 -10.66 12.14
N ALA A 55 19.89 -11.58 11.30
CA ALA A 55 19.31 -11.18 10.04
C ALA A 55 18.13 -10.27 10.42
N SER A 56 18.45 -9.05 10.86
CA SER A 56 17.54 -7.93 10.82
C SER A 56 17.00 -7.97 9.41
N GLY A 57 15.75 -8.38 9.26
CA GLY A 57 15.15 -8.70 7.98
C GLY A 57 15.22 -7.49 7.06
N TYR A 58 16.29 -7.38 6.29
CA TYR A 58 16.29 -6.57 5.10
C TYR A 58 15.56 -7.44 4.09
N SER A 59 14.25 -7.20 3.96
CA SER A 59 13.58 -7.50 2.71
C SER A 59 14.45 -6.88 1.62
N THR A 60 15.18 -7.70 0.87
CA THR A 60 16.07 -7.25 -0.19
C THR A 60 15.21 -6.89 -1.40
N VAL A 61 14.37 -5.88 -1.22
CA VAL A 61 13.69 -5.23 -2.33
C VAL A 61 14.78 -4.74 -3.26
N SER A 62 14.75 -5.22 -4.51
CA SER A 62 15.75 -4.80 -5.49
C SER A 62 15.78 -3.26 -5.55
N PRO A 63 16.96 -2.64 -5.72
CA PRO A 63 17.09 -1.18 -5.69
C PRO A 63 16.14 -0.50 -6.68
N LYS A 64 15.89 -1.13 -7.83
CA LYS A 64 14.91 -0.68 -8.83
C LYS A 64 13.48 -0.60 -8.31
N VAL A 65 13.06 -1.58 -7.50
CA VAL A 65 11.72 -1.58 -6.91
C VAL A 65 11.64 -0.51 -5.82
N LEU A 66 12.70 -0.34 -5.03
CA LEU A 66 12.76 0.68 -3.98
C LEU A 66 12.70 2.10 -4.57
N GLU A 67 13.34 2.34 -5.72
CA GLU A 67 13.22 3.58 -6.49
C GLU A 67 11.79 3.83 -6.98
N LYS A 68 11.14 2.80 -7.54
CA LYS A 68 9.73 2.91 -7.96
C LYS A 68 8.80 3.20 -6.79
N MET A 69 8.98 2.52 -5.67
CA MET A 69 8.19 2.74 -4.46
C MET A 69 8.33 4.20 -3.98
N LYS A 70 9.55 4.74 -3.95
CA LYS A 70 9.79 6.15 -3.62
C LYS A 70 9.14 7.10 -4.62
N HIS A 71 9.23 6.80 -5.92
CA HIS A 71 8.63 7.61 -6.99
C HIS A 71 7.10 7.72 -6.84
N TYR A 72 6.41 6.60 -6.69
CA TYR A 72 4.94 6.59 -6.54
C TYR A 72 4.45 7.07 -5.16
N GLN A 73 5.33 7.16 -4.16
CA GLN A 73 5.00 7.70 -2.84
C GLN A 73 5.33 9.20 -2.68
N LYS A 74 6.07 9.81 -3.60
CA LYS A 74 6.60 11.18 -3.48
C LYS A 74 5.53 12.27 -3.33
N ASP A 75 4.43 12.17 -4.07
CA ASP A 75 3.39 13.19 -4.12
C ASP A 75 2.03 12.55 -3.80
N ILE A 76 1.36 13.00 -2.74
CA ILE A 76 0.06 12.44 -2.33
C ILE A 76 -1.10 13.06 -3.11
N THR A 77 -0.89 14.25 -3.68
CA THR A 77 -1.94 15.03 -4.34
C THR A 77 -2.28 14.51 -5.74
N LYS A 78 -1.34 13.83 -6.40
CA LYS A 78 -1.53 13.30 -7.76
C LYS A 78 -2.11 11.88 -7.73
N PRO A 79 -3.07 11.58 -8.62
CA PRO A 79 -3.59 10.22 -8.76
C PRO A 79 -2.53 9.29 -9.36
N VAL A 80 -2.51 8.04 -8.89
CA VAL A 80 -1.45 7.06 -9.21
C VAL A 80 -1.35 6.78 -10.71
N PHE A 81 -2.48 6.71 -11.41
CA PHE A 81 -2.54 6.44 -12.85
C PHE A 81 -1.99 7.57 -13.74
N LEU A 82 -1.58 8.72 -13.17
CA LEU A 82 -0.92 9.81 -13.89
C LEU A 82 0.52 10.06 -13.39
N MET A 83 1.03 9.23 -12.48
CA MET A 83 2.34 9.44 -11.85
C MET A 83 3.54 9.10 -12.74
N GLY A 84 3.35 8.34 -13.81
CA GLY A 84 4.36 8.10 -14.85
C GLY A 84 4.57 9.29 -15.80
N GLY A 85 3.73 10.33 -15.70
CA GLY A 85 3.91 11.59 -16.41
C GLY A 85 3.16 11.67 -17.75
N THR A 86 3.83 12.15 -18.79
CA THR A 86 3.26 12.36 -20.13
C THR A 86 2.71 11.08 -20.80
N PRO A 87 3.40 9.91 -20.78
CA PRO A 87 2.86 8.72 -21.46
C PRO A 87 1.53 8.28 -20.86
N ASP A 88 1.42 8.28 -19.53
CA ASP A 88 0.19 7.93 -18.82
C ASP A 88 -0.99 8.81 -19.23
N LYS A 89 -0.76 10.12 -19.41
CA LYS A 89 -1.79 11.06 -19.87
C LYS A 89 -2.27 10.76 -21.28
N ILE A 90 -1.36 10.39 -22.18
CA ILE A 90 -1.69 10.04 -23.57
C ILE A 90 -2.53 8.76 -23.58
N PHE A 91 -2.09 7.72 -22.88
CA PHE A 91 -2.83 6.46 -22.81
C PHE A 91 -4.20 6.65 -22.18
N PHE A 92 -4.28 7.38 -21.06
CA PHE A 92 -5.54 7.68 -20.40
C PHE A 92 -6.49 8.46 -21.32
N GLY A 93 -5.99 9.51 -21.99
CA GLY A 93 -6.76 10.29 -22.95
C GLY A 93 -7.29 9.45 -24.11
N LEU A 94 -6.46 8.56 -24.66
CA LEU A 94 -6.84 7.65 -25.74
C LEU A 94 -7.92 6.67 -25.29
N THR A 95 -7.78 6.07 -24.10
CA THR A 95 -8.79 5.17 -23.54
C THR A 95 -10.13 5.89 -23.33
N CYS A 96 -10.12 7.11 -22.79
CA CYS A 96 -11.33 7.91 -22.65
C CYS A 96 -11.96 8.26 -24.00
N ALA A 97 -11.17 8.68 -24.98
CA ALA A 97 -11.65 9.02 -26.31
C ALA A 97 -12.31 7.81 -27.01
N LEU A 98 -11.65 6.65 -26.97
CA LEU A 98 -12.22 5.41 -27.51
C LEU A 98 -13.52 5.02 -26.79
N GLY A 99 -13.57 5.15 -25.46
CA GLY A 99 -14.79 4.89 -24.69
C GLY A 99 -15.96 5.79 -25.13
N VAL A 100 -15.70 7.08 -25.36
CA VAL A 100 -16.71 8.03 -25.85
C VAL A 100 -17.16 7.69 -27.27
N ILE A 101 -16.22 7.37 -28.18
CA ILE A 101 -16.55 7.00 -29.56
C ILE A 101 -17.41 5.74 -29.59
N CYS A 102 -17.02 4.71 -28.84
CA CYS A 102 -17.78 3.45 -28.77
C CYS A 102 -19.18 3.66 -28.18
N THR A 103 -19.31 4.47 -27.13
CA THR A 103 -20.62 4.75 -26.51
C THR A 103 -21.53 5.55 -27.43
N ILE A 104 -21.02 6.51 -28.21
CA ILE A 104 -21.80 7.21 -29.22
C ILE A 104 -22.23 6.24 -30.33
N GLY A 105 -21.32 5.39 -30.80
CA GLY A 105 -21.61 4.39 -31.82
C GLY A 105 -22.69 3.39 -31.38
N THR A 106 -22.68 2.94 -30.13
CA THR A 106 -23.72 2.05 -29.60
C THR A 106 -25.06 2.76 -29.47
N ILE A 107 -25.09 4.04 -29.06
CA ILE A 107 -26.31 4.84 -28.99
C ILE A 107 -26.92 5.03 -30.40
N ASP A 108 -26.12 5.39 -31.41
CA ASP A 108 -26.60 5.54 -32.80
C ASP A 108 -27.15 4.22 -33.35
N PHE A 109 -26.44 3.11 -33.08
CA PHE A 109 -26.91 1.78 -33.46
C PHE A 109 -28.27 1.43 -32.82
N ILE A 110 -28.42 1.67 -31.51
CA ILE A 110 -29.68 1.42 -30.80
C ILE A 110 -30.79 2.30 -31.37
N ALA A 111 -30.56 3.61 -31.54
CA ALA A 111 -31.55 4.53 -32.06
C ALA A 111 -32.06 4.09 -33.45
N ARG A 112 -31.16 3.76 -34.38
CA ARG A 112 -31.55 3.31 -35.73
C ARG A 112 -32.34 2.02 -35.75
N ASN A 113 -32.06 1.08 -34.84
CA ASN A 113 -32.77 -0.19 -34.77
C ASN A 113 -34.08 -0.09 -33.97
N TRP A 114 -34.19 0.86 -33.05
CA TRP A 114 -35.43 1.14 -32.33
C TRP A 114 -36.50 1.74 -33.24
N TYR A 115 -36.12 2.67 -34.13
CA TYR A 115 -37.06 3.29 -35.08
C TYR A 115 -37.52 2.37 -36.22
N LYS A 116 -36.88 1.20 -36.40
CA LYS A 116 -37.26 0.22 -37.43
C LYS A 116 -38.28 -0.81 -36.96
N LYS A 117 -38.70 -0.77 -35.70
CA LYS A 117 -39.64 -1.70 -35.09
C LYS A 117 -40.98 -1.01 -34.87
#